data_AF-A0A932G5Z7-F1
#
_entry.id   AF-A0A932G5Z7-F1
#
_cell.length_a   1.000
_cell.length_b   1.000
_cell.length_c   1.000
_cell.angle_alpha   90.00
_cell.angle_beta   90.00
_cell.angle_gamma   90.00
#
_symmetry.space_group_name_H-M   'P 1'
#
loop_
_entity.id
_entity.type
_entity.pdbx_description
1 polymer ?
#
loop_
_entity_poly.entity_id
_entity_poly.type
_entity_poly.pdbx_seq_one_letter_code
_entity_poly.pdbx_strand_id
1 'polypeptide(L)' 'MSYVTVEVEIDHGRIVPREPERLPEKGTGLLTFPCPSAPKLAAMSPLQALEALQRHLNLDQKKAEAWMALVREARR' A
#
# COMPACT_ATOMS: atom_id res chain seq x y z
N MET A 1 13.39 27.23 -2.51
CA MET A 1 13.97 25.89 -2.30
C MET A 1 14.26 25.30 -3.66
N SER A 2 15.53 25.08 -4.01
CA SER A 2 15.95 24.46 -5.26
C SER A 2 16.06 22.95 -5.05
N TYR A 3 15.49 22.16 -5.96
CA TYR A 3 15.66 20.71 -5.99
C TYR A 3 16.71 20.37 -7.06
N VAL A 4 17.59 19.42 -6.76
CA VAL A 4 18.55 18.89 -7.73
C VAL A 4 18.15 17.46 -8.08
N THR A 5 17.99 17.19 -9.36
CA THR A 5 17.77 15.84 -9.88
C THR A 5 19.05 15.39 -10.57
N VAL A 6 19.56 14.24 -10.17
CA VAL A 6 20.76 13.61 -10.74
C VAL A 6 20.43 12.19 -11.17
N GLU A 7 21.06 11.74 -12.24
CA GLU A 7 21.01 10.34 -12.62
C GLU A 7 21.78 9.48 -11.61
N VAL A 8 21.22 8.33 -11.28
CA VAL A 8 21.81 7.38 -10.35
C VAL A 8 21.77 5.97 -10.94
N GLU A 9 22.81 5.20 -10.65
CA GLU A 9 22.83 3.75 -10.87
C GLU A 9 22.56 3.04 -9.56
N ILE A 10 21.80 1.95 -9.63
CA ILE A 10 21.53 1.09 -8.46
C ILE A 10 22.29 -0.21 -8.68
N ASP A 11 23.35 -0.40 -7.89
CA ASP A 11 24.19 -1.59 -7.93
C ASP A 11 24.08 -2.34 -6.61
N HIS A 12 23.50 -3.54 -6.64
CA HIS A 12 23.30 -4.40 -5.47
C HIS A 12 22.70 -3.69 -4.23
N GLY A 13 21.80 -2.73 -4.43
CA GLY A 13 21.16 -1.96 -3.35
C GLY A 13 21.92 -0.70 -2.91
N ARG A 14 23.06 -0.41 -3.53
CA ARG A 14 23.80 0.85 -3.40
C ARG A 14 23.37 1.82 -4.49
N ILE A 15 23.04 3.05 -4.11
CA ILE A 15 22.72 4.14 -5.04
C ILE A 15 24.01 4.90 -5.31
N VAL A 16 24.44 4.94 -6.57
CA VAL A 16 25.65 5.64 -7.02
C VAL A 16 25.23 6.75 -7.98
N PRO A 17 25.40 8.03 -7.61
CA PRO A 17 25.12 9.13 -8.52
C PRO A 17 26.15 9.16 -9.65
N ARG A 18 25.68 9.36 -10.89
CA ARG A 18 26.57 9.55 -12.05
C ARG A 18 27.28 10.90 -12.01
N GLU A 19 26.65 11.90 -11.41
CA GLU A 19 27.17 13.27 -11.29
C GLU A 19 27.31 13.67 -9.81
N PRO A 20 28.29 13.10 -9.07
CA PRO A 20 28.44 13.33 -7.64
C PRO A 20 28.72 14.80 -7.30
N GLU A 21 29.32 15.56 -8.22
CA GLU A 21 29.67 16.98 -8.03
C GLU A 21 28.45 17.90 -7.88
N ARG A 22 27.28 17.45 -8.35
CA ARG A 22 26.02 18.19 -8.22
C ARG A 22 25.31 17.95 -6.90
N LEU A 23 25.81 17.00 -6.09
CA LEU A 23 25.28 16.70 -4.78
C LEU A 23 25.99 17.52 -3.69
N PRO A 24 25.28 17.90 -2.62
CA PRO A 24 25.91 18.50 -1.45
C PRO A 24 26.84 17.50 -0.76
N GLU A 25 27.87 17.98 -0.05
CA GLU A 25 28.80 17.13 0.69
C GLU A 25 28.10 16.15 1.65
N LYS A 26 26.97 16.57 2.23
CA LYS A 26 26.10 15.74 3.08
C LYS A 26 24.64 16.09 2.83
N GLY A 27 23.79 15.08 2.78
CA GLY A 27 22.36 15.24 2.59
C GLY A 27 21.62 13.93 2.79
N THR A 28 20.31 14.02 3.00
CA THR A 28 19.40 12.87 2.99
C THR A 28 18.31 13.13 1.97
N GLY A 29 17.81 12.07 1.35
CA GLY A 29 16.81 12.18 0.29
C GLY A 29 15.96 10.92 0.21
N LEU A 30 14.82 11.05 -0.47
CA LEU A 30 13.92 9.94 -0.77
C LEU A 30 14.21 9.44 -2.18
N LEU A 31 14.31 8.12 -2.34
CA LEU A 31 14.39 7.48 -3.65
C LEU A 31 13.02 6.89 -4.00
N THR A 32 12.51 7.28 -5.16
CA THR A 32 11.29 6.71 -5.74
C THR A 32 11.65 5.99 -7.04
N PHE A 33 11.27 4.73 -7.15
CA PHE A 33 11.40 3.96 -8.39
C PHE A 33 10.07 3.27 -8.71
N PRO A 34 9.77 3.02 -10.00
CA PRO A 34 8.61 2.22 -10.38
C PRO A 34 8.80 0.80 -9.85
N CYS A 35 7.92 0.35 -8.96
CA CYS A 35 7.92 -1.04 -8.50
C CYS A 35 7.09 -1.89 -9.48
N PRO A 36 7.70 -2.73 -10.34
CA PRO A 36 6.95 -3.54 -11.31
C PRO A 36 6.07 -4.60 -10.62
N SER A 37 6.39 -4.91 -9.35
CA SER A 37 5.72 -5.89 -8.51
C SER A 37 5.37 -5.27 -7.16
N ALA A 38 4.87 -4.02 -7.14
CA ALA A 38 4.02 -3.67 -6.00
C ALA A 38 3.01 -4.81 -5.93
N PRO A 39 2.91 -5.56 -4.81
CA PRO A 39 1.81 -6.49 -4.68
C PRO A 39 0.62 -5.62 -4.96
N LYS A 40 -0.08 -5.87 -6.07
CA LYS A 40 -1.47 -5.44 -6.17
C LYS A 40 -2.00 -5.95 -4.85
N LEU A 41 -2.34 -5.04 -3.93
CA LEU A 41 -3.19 -5.38 -2.79
C LEU A 41 -4.32 -6.10 -3.49
N ALA A 42 -4.25 -7.43 -3.50
CA ALA A 42 -4.96 -8.23 -4.47
C ALA A 42 -6.38 -7.84 -4.17
N ALA A 43 -6.99 -7.07 -5.09
CA ALA A 43 -8.16 -6.28 -4.75
C ALA A 43 -9.18 -7.32 -4.29
N MET A 44 -9.31 -7.47 -2.97
CA MET A 44 -10.06 -8.59 -2.44
C MET A 44 -11.43 -8.35 -3.01
N SER A 45 -11.93 -9.33 -3.76
CA SER A 45 -13.29 -9.20 -4.26
C SER A 45 -14.17 -8.88 -3.05
N PRO A 46 -15.22 -8.05 -3.20
CA PRO A 46 -16.07 -7.69 -2.08
C PRO A 46 -16.55 -8.91 -1.25
N LEU A 47 -16.70 -10.07 -1.91
CA LEU A 47 -16.99 -11.35 -1.27
C LEU A 47 -15.85 -11.89 -0.41
N GLN A 48 -14.61 -11.88 -0.91
CA GLN A 48 -13.43 -12.29 -0.13
C GLN A 48 -13.20 -11.37 1.08
N ALA A 49 -13.42 -10.06 0.92
CA ALA A 49 -13.31 -9.10 2.03
C ALA A 49 -14.39 -9.37 3.09
N LEU A 50 -15.63 -9.67 2.66
CA LEU A 50 -16.71 -10.06 3.56
C LEU A 50 -16.41 -11.36 4.30
N GLU A 51 -15.92 -12.39 3.60
CA GLU A 51 -15.54 -13.67 4.22
C GLU A 51 -14.41 -13.51 5.23
N ALA A 52 -13.38 -12.73 4.91
CA ALA A 52 -12.28 -12.44 5.82
C ALA A 52 -12.76 -11.69 7.07
N LEU A 53 -13.67 -10.73 6.91
CA LEU A 53 -14.28 -10.00 8.03
C LEU A 53 -15.15 -10.93 8.89
N GLN A 54 -15.96 -11.80 8.28
CA GLN A 54 -16.79 -12.77 9.00
C GLN A 54 -15.95 -13.73 9.83
N ARG A 55 -14.83 -14.22 9.28
CA ARG A 55 -13.87 -15.06 10.01
C ARG A 55 -13.21 -14.30 11.14
N HIS A 56 -12.75 -13.07 10.90
CA HIS A 56 -12.10 -12.25 11.92
C HIS A 56 -13.03 -11.92 13.10
N LEU A 57 -14.31 -11.66 12.81
CA LEU A 57 -15.31 -11.35 13.82
C LEU A 57 -15.96 -12.61 14.45
N ASN A 58 -15.54 -13.81 14.02
CA ASN A 58 -16.13 -15.09 14.43
C ASN A 58 -17.67 -15.06 14.39
N LEU A 59 -18.22 -14.45 13.32
CA LEU A 59 -19.66 -14.29 13.17
C LEU A 59 -20.26 -15.59 12.68
N ASP A 60 -20.91 -16.30 13.59
CA ASP A 60 -21.79 -17.42 13.21
C ASP A 60 -22.83 -16.94 12.20
N GLN A 61 -23.22 -17.82 11.26
CA GLN A 61 -24.22 -17.56 10.22
C GLN A 61 -25.46 -16.81 10.76
N LYS A 62 -25.98 -17.25 11.91
CA LYS A 62 -27.15 -16.67 12.57
C LYS A 62 -26.93 -15.24 13.07
N LYS A 63 -25.74 -14.90 13.54
CA LYS A 63 -25.39 -13.55 14.02
C LYS A 63 -25.20 -12.60 12.85
N ALA A 64 -24.60 -13.09 11.76
CA ALA A 64 -24.48 -12.32 10.52
C ALA A 64 -25.86 -12.00 9.91
N GLU A 65 -26.78 -12.96 9.91
CA GLU A 65 -28.16 -12.77 9.44
C GLU A 65 -28.92 -11.74 10.29
N ALA A 66 -28.83 -11.84 11.63
CA ALA A 66 -29.44 -10.88 12.54
C ALA A 66 -28.87 -9.46 12.37
N TRP A 67 -27.56 -9.34 12.20
CA TRP A 67 -26.90 -8.05 11.96
C TRP A 67 -27.31 -7.45 10.61
N MET A 68 -27.35 -8.25 9.55
CA MET A 68 -27.79 -7.79 8.22
C MET A 68 -29.27 -7.39 8.21
N ALA A 69 -30.12 -8.03 9.02
CA ALA A 69 -31.52 -7.61 9.22
C ALA A 69 -31.59 -6.22 9.87
N LEU A 70 -30.82 -6.00 10.94
CA LEU A 70 -30.70 -4.69 11.62
C LEU A 70 -30.20 -3.59 10.67
N VAL A 71 -29.18 -3.87 9.85
CA VAL A 71 -28.66 -2.90 8.87
C VAL A 71 -29.70 -2.56 7.80
N ARG A 72 -30.50 -3.53 7.34
CA ARG A 72 -31.58 -3.30 6.37
C ARG A 72 -32.72 -2.48 6.95
N GLU A 73 -33.08 -2.72 8.20
CA GLU A 73 -34.09 -1.94 8.93
C GLU A 73 -33.62 -0.49 9.13
N ALA A 74 -32.38 -0.28 9.57
CA ALA A 74 -31.82 1.06 9.77
C ALA A 74 -31.65 1.89 8.49
N ARG A 75 -31.68 1.24 7.32
CA ARG A 75 -31.59 1.89 6.00
C ARG A 75 -32.97 2.21 5.40
N ARG A 76 -34.04 1.70 5.99
CA ARG A 76 -35.43 1.92 5.55
C ARG A 76 -35.98 3.20 6.16
#